data_AF-A0A7I4DVM6-F1
#
_entry.id   AF-A0A7I4DVM6-F1
#
_cell.length_a   1.000
_cell.length_b   1.000
_cell.length_c   1.000
_cell.angle_alpha   90.00
_cell.angle_beta   90.00
_cell.angle_gamma   90.00
#
_symmetry.space_group_name_H-M   'P 1'
#
loop_
_entity.id
_entity.type
_entity.pdbx_description
1 polymer ?
#
loop_
_entity_poly.entity_id
_entity_poly.type
_entity_poly.pdbx_seq_one_letter_code
_entity_poly.pdbx_strand_id
1 'polypeptide(L)'
;MAPTMKYWDDWADVEDMEAMWNHPEVCQEWLKVGEERGMKVHFSRNFDGKPYVTHTEMKGMAEIITRRHFKRLDVAMVCAIAEVESSRLPLAYRFEPKLGEASTGLMQTLQSTAEWLATDMGYRAYVIEGASALLYRPFVSVYFGCAYLKWLSTYDGKKRNEEFMVRGYNGGPQGATKTSTVAYWNKYLQAKQSLPNTRIPNDTQPTPSSFKTAAAELNSRKSTTSSVKDTVVEPSCLNPKLGKIKEVAVHPKNSKAKPSSSANVHKKEWTYWDEKTSPEDLEEMWRHPQVKKEWTDSNEKIGQVRFARDAELRPYLTTTEVKAVAEIVVFRHFAERVSPIMLRTIAEVSSKRRLYGADGISGVMQTAYPTAAWLYKDMGFKSYKLRSRDDLSNPFLAMYFGAAYVCWLSTYNGRPRTDEFVLRAYYSGPNGVEEPSAGIFYQKYLAHLQATAPKLHCCVAKDRDLNLFPGLVYRK
;
A
#
# COMPACT_ATOMS: atom_id res chain seq x y z
N MET A 1 -10.29 4.19 -1.71
CA MET A 1 -9.94 3.41 -2.92
C MET A 1 -8.42 3.30 -2.99
N ALA A 2 -7.91 2.10 -3.31
CA ALA A 2 -6.51 1.77 -3.62
C ALA A 2 -5.86 2.74 -4.61
N PRO A 3 -4.52 2.88 -4.66
CA PRO A 3 -3.83 3.69 -5.65
C PRO A 3 -4.34 3.28 -7.01
N THR A 4 -5.18 4.12 -7.60
CA THR A 4 -5.54 4.00 -8.99
C THR A 4 -4.35 4.60 -9.73
N MET A 5 -3.21 3.90 -9.69
CA MET A 5 -2.09 4.09 -10.62
C MET A 5 -2.68 3.83 -12.01
N LYS A 6 -3.35 4.86 -12.52
CA LYS A 6 -4.29 4.82 -13.64
C LYS A 6 -3.54 5.19 -14.90
N TYR A 7 -2.69 6.21 -14.81
CA TYR A 7 -1.87 6.69 -15.92
C TYR A 7 -0.38 6.58 -15.59
N TRP A 8 0.42 6.15 -16.57
CA TRP A 8 1.88 6.12 -16.51
C TRP A 8 2.50 7.50 -16.25
N ASP A 9 1.93 8.53 -16.87
CA ASP A 9 2.38 9.92 -16.82
C ASP A 9 2.36 10.52 -15.40
N ASP A 10 1.55 9.95 -14.49
CA ASP A 10 1.50 10.39 -13.10
C ASP A 10 2.60 9.75 -12.22
N TRP A 11 3.41 8.84 -12.79
CA TRP A 11 4.37 8.00 -12.06
C TRP A 11 5.74 7.88 -12.73
N ALA A 12 5.90 8.36 -13.96
CA ALA A 12 7.18 8.41 -14.67
C ALA A 12 7.52 9.87 -15.02
N ASP A 13 8.82 10.19 -15.10
CA ASP A 13 9.24 11.52 -15.53
C ASP A 13 8.97 11.70 -17.03
N VAL A 14 8.89 12.94 -17.50
CA VAL A 14 8.52 13.24 -18.90
C VAL A 14 9.52 12.62 -19.87
N GLU A 15 10.81 12.65 -19.54
CA GLU A 15 11.90 12.06 -20.31
C GLU A 15 11.85 10.53 -20.33
N ASP A 16 11.28 9.92 -19.28
CA ASP A 16 11.05 8.47 -19.21
C ASP A 16 9.88 8.07 -20.09
N MET A 17 8.78 8.82 -20.03
CA MET A 17 7.63 8.62 -20.91
C MET A 17 7.98 8.79 -22.38
N GLU A 18 8.76 9.82 -22.71
CA GLU A 18 9.24 10.03 -24.07
C GLU A 18 10.12 8.86 -24.55
N ALA A 19 10.98 8.32 -23.68
CA ALA A 19 11.79 7.15 -24.03
C ALA A 19 10.96 5.89 -24.23
N MET A 20 9.89 5.69 -23.46
CA MET A 20 8.93 4.59 -23.67
C MET A 20 8.21 4.71 -25.02
N TRP A 21 7.74 5.91 -25.38
CA TRP A 21 7.15 6.17 -26.69
C TRP A 21 8.12 5.98 -27.86
N ASN A 22 9.41 6.23 -27.64
CA ASN A 22 10.45 6.01 -28.65
C ASN A 22 10.95 4.55 -28.69
N HIS A 23 10.56 3.70 -27.74
CA HIS A 23 10.91 2.29 -27.74
C HIS A 23 9.95 1.51 -28.67
N PRO A 24 10.43 0.85 -29.74
CA PRO A 24 9.55 0.30 -30.79
C PRO A 24 8.50 -0.68 -30.28
N GLU A 25 8.90 -1.67 -29.45
CA GLU A 25 7.96 -2.70 -28.96
C GLU A 25 6.91 -2.11 -27.99
N VAL A 26 7.30 -1.20 -27.10
CA VAL A 26 6.40 -0.51 -26.16
C VAL A 26 5.43 0.40 -26.91
N CYS A 27 5.93 1.21 -27.83
CA CYS A 27 5.12 2.09 -28.66
C CYS A 27 4.07 1.29 -29.45
N GLN A 28 4.48 0.18 -30.05
CA GLN A 28 3.56 -0.71 -30.76
C GLN A 28 2.51 -1.32 -29.82
N GLU A 29 2.89 -1.73 -28.60
CA GLU A 29 1.96 -2.26 -27.60
C GLU A 29 0.91 -1.21 -27.20
N TRP A 30 1.33 0.02 -26.91
CA TRP A 30 0.45 1.12 -26.54
C TRP A 30 -0.50 1.52 -27.68
N LEU A 31 0.03 1.70 -28.90
CA LEU A 31 -0.80 2.00 -30.08
C LEU A 31 -1.85 0.91 -30.35
N LYS A 32 -1.50 -0.36 -30.13
CA LYS A 32 -2.42 -1.49 -30.35
C LYS A 32 -3.65 -1.45 -29.45
N VAL A 33 -3.54 -0.87 -28.26
CA VAL A 33 -4.67 -0.72 -27.31
C VAL A 33 -5.31 0.68 -27.37
N GLY A 34 -4.93 1.48 -28.37
CA GLY A 34 -5.55 2.79 -28.64
C GLY A 34 -4.98 3.94 -27.82
N GLU A 35 -3.80 3.78 -27.22
CA GLU A 35 -3.10 4.89 -26.57
C GLU A 35 -2.47 5.80 -27.62
N GLU A 36 -2.47 7.11 -27.38
CA GLU A 36 -1.99 8.11 -28.33
C GLU A 36 -0.86 8.95 -27.74
N ARG A 37 0.20 9.20 -28.53
CA ARG A 37 1.32 10.03 -28.09
C ARG A 37 0.82 11.47 -27.84
N GLY A 38 1.14 12.01 -26.67
CA GLY A 38 0.67 13.31 -26.20
C GLY A 38 -0.58 13.23 -25.32
N MET A 39 -1.24 12.07 -25.25
CA MET A 39 -2.28 11.75 -24.27
C MET A 39 -1.68 10.92 -23.13
N LYS A 40 -2.37 10.89 -21.98
CA LYS A 40 -1.94 10.07 -20.84
C LYS A 40 -2.16 8.59 -21.13
N VAL A 41 -1.13 7.79 -20.89
CA VAL A 41 -1.12 6.34 -21.15
C VAL A 41 -1.65 5.57 -19.94
N HIS A 42 -2.60 4.66 -20.11
CA HIS A 42 -3.12 3.88 -18.99
C HIS A 42 -2.16 2.77 -18.54
N PHE A 43 -2.15 2.48 -17.24
CA PHE A 43 -1.56 1.23 -16.73
C PHE A 43 -2.45 0.03 -17.05
N SER A 44 -1.82 -1.06 -17.45
CA SER A 44 -2.46 -2.37 -17.59
C SER A 44 -3.01 -2.88 -16.25
N ARG A 45 -4.10 -3.65 -16.30
CA ARG A 45 -4.82 -4.18 -15.13
C ARG A 45 -4.85 -5.71 -15.14
N ASN A 46 -4.46 -6.33 -14.03
CA ASN A 46 -4.57 -7.79 -13.89
C ASN A 46 -6.04 -8.20 -13.62
N PHE A 47 -6.29 -9.50 -13.47
CA PHE A 47 -7.64 -10.02 -13.22
C PHE A 47 -8.28 -9.47 -11.92
N ASP A 48 -7.47 -9.09 -10.94
CA ASP A 48 -7.91 -8.47 -9.68
C ASP A 48 -8.10 -6.93 -9.80
N GLY A 49 -7.95 -6.36 -10.99
CA GLY A 49 -8.00 -4.91 -11.20
C GLY A 49 -6.79 -4.15 -10.65
N LYS A 50 -5.74 -4.84 -10.22
CA LYS A 50 -4.49 -4.20 -9.77
C LYS A 50 -3.66 -3.73 -10.97
N PRO A 51 -3.03 -2.55 -10.88
CA PRO A 51 -2.14 -2.09 -11.93
C PRO A 51 -0.92 -3.00 -11.98
N TYR A 52 -0.46 -3.32 -13.19
CA TYR A 52 0.76 -4.06 -13.43
C TYR A 52 1.46 -3.53 -14.68
N VAL A 53 2.74 -3.82 -14.79
CA VAL A 53 3.56 -3.51 -15.95
C VAL A 53 3.63 -4.76 -16.84
N THR A 54 3.40 -4.61 -18.14
CA THR A 54 3.49 -5.73 -19.08
C THR A 54 4.94 -6.23 -19.22
N HIS A 55 5.14 -7.39 -19.85
CA HIS A 55 6.50 -7.85 -20.16
C HIS A 55 7.23 -6.87 -21.09
N THR A 56 6.52 -6.31 -22.08
CA THR A 56 7.06 -5.35 -23.04
C THR A 56 7.47 -4.05 -22.36
N GLU A 57 6.60 -3.49 -21.52
CA GLU A 57 6.88 -2.29 -20.74
C GLU A 57 8.05 -2.51 -19.78
N MET A 58 8.08 -3.64 -19.07
CA MET A 58 9.16 -3.97 -18.13
C MET A 58 10.52 -4.08 -18.84
N LYS A 59 10.54 -4.75 -20.00
CA LYS A 59 11.73 -4.85 -20.86
C LYS A 59 12.15 -3.48 -21.36
N GLY A 60 11.23 -2.68 -21.88
CA GLY A 60 11.52 -1.34 -22.36
C GLY A 60 12.11 -0.43 -21.29
N MET A 61 11.53 -0.41 -20.09
CA MET A 61 12.09 0.31 -18.94
C MET A 61 13.49 -0.19 -18.57
N ALA A 62 13.68 -1.50 -18.50
CA ALA A 62 14.99 -2.09 -18.19
C ALA A 62 16.04 -1.70 -19.25
N GLU A 63 15.71 -1.74 -20.54
CA GLU A 63 16.60 -1.29 -21.62
C GLU A 63 16.94 0.19 -21.51
N ILE A 64 15.96 1.04 -21.23
CA ILE A 64 16.16 2.49 -21.06
C ILE A 64 17.10 2.76 -19.88
N ILE A 65 16.84 2.19 -18.70
CA ILE A 65 17.64 2.39 -17.50
C ILE A 65 19.06 1.83 -17.64
N THR A 66 19.20 0.60 -18.15
CA THR A 66 20.52 -0.01 -18.35
C THR A 66 21.36 0.75 -19.36
N ARG A 67 20.76 1.22 -20.46
CA ARG A 67 21.42 2.03 -21.48
C ARG A 67 21.87 3.39 -20.92
N ARG A 68 21.02 4.07 -20.15
CA ARG A 68 21.32 5.40 -19.59
C ARG A 68 22.33 5.36 -18.45
N HIS A 69 22.26 4.35 -17.57
CA HIS A 69 22.95 4.40 -16.28
C HIS A 69 23.83 3.18 -15.97
N PHE A 70 23.51 1.99 -16.49
CA PHE A 70 24.14 0.73 -16.06
C PHE A 70 24.63 -0.11 -17.24
N LYS A 71 25.59 0.43 -18.01
CA LYS A 71 26.21 -0.29 -19.12
C LYS A 71 26.67 -1.69 -18.69
N ARG A 72 26.37 -2.70 -19.52
CA ARG A 72 26.72 -4.12 -19.33
C ARG A 72 25.92 -4.87 -18.24
N LEU A 73 24.84 -4.29 -17.70
CA LEU A 73 23.87 -5.06 -16.90
C LEU A 73 22.90 -5.78 -17.84
N ASP A 74 22.62 -7.05 -17.58
CA ASP A 74 21.74 -7.87 -18.42
C ASP A 74 20.26 -7.48 -18.21
N VAL A 75 19.60 -7.09 -19.29
CA VAL A 75 18.18 -6.71 -19.30
C VAL A 75 17.29 -7.88 -18.88
N ALA A 76 17.61 -9.11 -19.32
CA ALA A 76 16.85 -10.30 -18.96
C ALA A 76 16.93 -10.60 -17.46
N MET A 77 18.08 -10.30 -16.84
CA MET A 77 18.23 -10.40 -15.38
C MET A 77 17.30 -9.44 -14.64
N VAL A 78 17.25 -8.17 -15.08
CA VAL A 78 16.38 -7.16 -14.47
C VAL A 78 14.91 -7.56 -14.59
N CYS A 79 14.49 -8.00 -15.78
CA CYS A 79 13.11 -8.44 -16.01
C CYS A 79 12.73 -9.66 -15.16
N ALA A 80 13.63 -10.66 -15.07
CA ALA A 80 13.39 -11.86 -14.28
C ALA A 80 13.32 -11.56 -12.77
N ILE A 81 14.16 -10.65 -12.26
CA ILE A 81 14.10 -10.22 -10.86
C ILE A 81 12.79 -9.48 -10.59
N ALA A 82 12.36 -8.55 -11.45
CA ALA A 82 11.09 -7.85 -11.29
C ALA A 82 9.90 -8.83 -11.25
N GLU A 83 9.96 -9.91 -12.04
CA GLU A 83 8.93 -10.96 -12.00
C GLU A 83 8.93 -11.74 -10.68
N VAL A 84 10.10 -12.17 -10.20
CA VAL A 84 10.22 -12.92 -8.95
C VAL A 84 9.85 -12.07 -7.73
N GLU A 85 10.22 -10.79 -7.74
CA GLU A 85 10.06 -9.91 -6.59
C GLU A 85 8.64 -9.36 -6.43
N SER A 86 8.00 -8.99 -7.53
CA SER A 86 6.72 -8.28 -7.49
C SER A 86 5.66 -8.83 -8.44
N SER A 87 5.98 -9.81 -9.27
CA SER A 87 5.13 -10.21 -10.41
C SER A 87 4.77 -9.02 -11.32
N ARG A 88 5.74 -8.11 -11.49
CA ARG A 88 5.60 -6.81 -12.18
C ARG A 88 4.48 -5.91 -11.62
N LEU A 89 4.17 -6.03 -10.33
CA LEU A 89 3.23 -5.16 -9.65
C LEU A 89 3.97 -3.94 -9.09
N PRO A 90 3.80 -2.74 -9.66
CA PRO A 90 4.51 -1.54 -9.22
C PRO A 90 4.09 -1.08 -7.81
N LEU A 91 2.94 -1.54 -7.31
CA LEU A 91 2.46 -1.27 -5.95
C LEU A 91 2.78 -2.41 -4.97
N ALA A 92 3.66 -3.35 -5.34
CA ALA A 92 4.05 -4.44 -4.46
C ALA A 92 4.72 -3.89 -3.18
N TYR A 93 4.33 -4.45 -2.05
CA TYR A 93 4.85 -4.11 -0.72
C TYR A 93 5.08 -5.41 0.05
N ARG A 94 6.27 -5.56 0.62
CA ARG A 94 6.61 -6.69 1.49
C ARG A 94 7.35 -6.16 2.72
N PHE A 95 6.78 -6.39 3.90
CA PHE A 95 7.46 -6.08 5.15
C PHE A 95 8.37 -7.24 5.54
N GLU A 96 9.60 -6.94 5.95
CA GLU A 96 10.63 -7.89 6.37
C GLU A 96 10.87 -7.72 7.89
N PRO A 97 10.16 -8.48 8.76
CA PRO A 97 10.22 -8.27 10.21
C PRO A 97 11.62 -8.37 10.81
N LYS A 98 12.48 -9.22 10.22
CA LYS A 98 13.86 -9.41 10.67
C LYS A 98 14.72 -8.17 10.46
N LEU A 99 14.41 -7.35 9.45
CA LEU A 99 15.12 -6.13 9.12
C LEU A 99 14.46 -4.90 9.75
N GLY A 100 13.17 -5.02 10.12
CA GLY A 100 12.39 -3.89 10.60
C GLY A 100 12.20 -2.84 9.51
N GLU A 101 11.95 -3.31 8.28
CA GLU A 101 11.85 -2.48 7.09
C GLU A 101 10.95 -3.14 6.04
N ALA A 102 10.43 -2.37 5.09
CA ALA A 102 9.68 -2.89 3.95
C ALA A 102 10.40 -2.65 2.62
N SER A 103 10.29 -3.63 1.73
CA SER A 103 10.62 -3.50 0.32
C SER A 103 9.39 -3.09 -0.48
N THR A 104 9.59 -2.24 -1.48
CA THR A 104 8.49 -1.70 -2.30
C THR A 104 8.82 -1.66 -3.78
N GLY A 105 7.78 -1.57 -4.60
CA GLY A 105 7.90 -1.41 -6.04
C GLY A 105 8.22 -2.69 -6.80
N LEU A 106 8.47 -2.51 -8.10
CA LEU A 106 8.77 -3.58 -9.06
C LEU A 106 9.97 -4.44 -8.65
N MET A 107 11.00 -3.78 -8.13
CA MET A 107 12.28 -4.41 -7.80
C MET A 107 12.40 -4.79 -6.31
N GLN A 108 11.36 -4.54 -5.50
CA GLN A 108 11.36 -4.78 -4.05
C GLN A 108 12.65 -4.31 -3.35
N THR A 109 13.08 -3.09 -3.67
CA THR A 109 14.22 -2.48 -2.97
C THR A 109 13.77 -1.96 -1.60
N LEU A 110 14.59 -2.16 -0.58
CA LEU A 110 14.41 -1.56 0.74
C LEU A 110 14.70 -0.05 0.65
N GLN A 111 13.96 0.76 1.41
CA GLN A 111 14.13 2.22 1.42
C GLN A 111 15.57 2.62 1.80
N SER A 112 16.09 2.03 2.89
CA SER A 112 17.44 2.23 3.40
C SER A 112 18.51 1.82 2.39
N THR A 113 18.25 0.77 1.60
CA THR A 113 19.17 0.33 0.54
C THR A 113 19.18 1.33 -0.61
N ALA A 114 18.02 1.84 -1.02
CA ALA A 114 17.91 2.83 -2.07
C ALA A 114 18.57 4.17 -1.66
N GLU A 115 18.34 4.60 -0.42
CA GLU A 115 19.00 5.77 0.18
C GLU A 115 20.52 5.60 0.19
N TRP A 116 21.04 4.50 0.76
CA TRP A 116 22.47 4.21 0.78
C TRP A 116 23.08 4.18 -0.63
N LEU A 117 22.37 3.62 -1.62
CA LEU A 117 22.82 3.67 -3.01
C LEU A 117 22.92 5.12 -3.54
N ALA A 118 21.95 5.97 -3.21
CA ALA A 118 21.94 7.36 -3.64
C ALA A 118 23.00 8.21 -2.92
N THR A 119 23.09 8.09 -1.59
CA THR A 119 23.91 8.96 -0.73
C THR A 119 25.36 8.53 -0.70
N ASP A 120 25.62 7.25 -0.47
CA ASP A 120 26.95 6.72 -0.18
C ASP A 120 27.63 6.17 -1.44
N MET A 121 26.85 5.53 -2.33
CA MET A 121 27.38 4.92 -3.55
C MET A 121 27.29 5.82 -4.79
N GLY A 122 26.63 6.98 -4.69
CA GLY A 122 26.59 8.01 -5.73
C GLY A 122 25.59 7.76 -6.87
N TYR A 123 24.62 6.86 -6.70
CA TYR A 123 23.57 6.60 -7.69
C TYR A 123 22.45 7.66 -7.62
N ARG A 124 22.66 8.81 -8.26
CA ARG A 124 21.82 10.02 -8.11
C ARG A 124 20.96 10.39 -9.33
N ALA A 125 20.70 9.46 -10.25
CA ALA A 125 19.89 9.79 -11.44
C ALA A 125 18.43 10.08 -11.09
N TYR A 126 17.92 9.47 -10.02
CA TYR A 126 16.63 9.78 -9.42
C TYR A 126 16.84 10.20 -7.97
N VAL A 127 16.12 11.23 -7.54
CA VAL A 127 16.18 11.75 -6.17
C VAL A 127 15.30 10.88 -5.26
N ILE A 128 15.88 10.32 -4.20
CA ILE A 128 15.16 9.69 -3.09
C ILE A 128 15.44 10.55 -1.83
N GLU A 129 14.50 11.42 -1.48
CA GLU A 129 14.54 12.27 -0.28
C GLU A 129 13.67 11.65 0.82
N GLY A 130 14.02 10.44 1.31
CA GLY A 130 13.27 9.77 2.40
C GLY A 130 11.85 9.30 2.04
N ALA A 131 11.35 9.61 0.85
CA ALA A 131 9.99 9.28 0.43
C ALA A 131 9.90 7.86 -0.13
N SER A 132 9.50 6.90 0.72
CA SER A 132 9.25 5.51 0.31
C SER A 132 8.22 5.36 -0.80
N ALA A 133 7.34 6.34 -0.97
CA ALA A 133 6.39 6.38 -2.07
C ALA A 133 7.07 6.46 -3.45
N LEU A 134 8.31 6.96 -3.54
CA LEU A 134 9.05 7.08 -4.80
C LEU A 134 9.45 5.73 -5.37
N LEU A 135 9.67 4.71 -4.52
CA LEU A 135 9.99 3.37 -4.99
C LEU A 135 8.80 2.65 -5.65
N TYR A 136 7.57 3.16 -5.51
CA TYR A 136 6.43 2.71 -6.32
C TYR A 136 6.42 3.28 -7.74
N ARG A 137 7.22 4.31 -8.01
CA ARG A 137 7.41 4.83 -9.38
C ARG A 137 8.21 3.79 -10.17
N PRO A 138 7.70 3.26 -11.30
CA PRO A 138 8.35 2.16 -12.01
C PRO A 138 9.82 2.40 -12.36
N PHE A 139 10.14 3.56 -12.95
CA PHE A 139 11.51 3.90 -13.33
C PHE A 139 12.46 4.03 -12.14
N VAL A 140 12.01 4.67 -11.06
CA VAL A 140 12.79 4.79 -9.81
C VAL A 140 13.06 3.41 -9.21
N SER A 141 12.04 2.55 -9.15
CA SER A 141 12.17 1.17 -8.67
C SER A 141 13.22 0.38 -9.47
N VAL A 142 13.11 0.42 -10.80
CA VAL A 142 14.04 -0.27 -11.71
C VAL A 142 15.45 0.30 -11.60
N TYR A 143 15.60 1.62 -11.49
CA TYR A 143 16.89 2.28 -11.31
C TYR A 143 17.62 1.79 -10.06
N PHE A 144 16.96 1.81 -8.91
CA PHE A 144 17.62 1.39 -7.65
C PHE A 144 17.84 -0.12 -7.57
N GLY A 145 16.96 -0.94 -8.15
CA GLY A 145 17.23 -2.37 -8.34
C GLY A 145 18.47 -2.61 -9.22
N CYS A 146 18.61 -1.89 -10.33
CA CYS A 146 19.78 -1.95 -11.20
C CYS A 146 21.05 -1.43 -10.51
N ALA A 147 20.95 -0.36 -9.73
CA ALA A 147 22.06 0.17 -8.94
C ALA A 147 22.58 -0.85 -7.93
N TYR A 148 21.66 -1.57 -7.27
CA TYR A 148 22.04 -2.63 -6.34
C TYR A 148 22.71 -3.81 -7.04
N LEU A 149 22.16 -4.29 -8.16
CA LEU A 149 22.81 -5.31 -8.99
C LEU A 149 24.19 -4.85 -9.48
N LYS A 150 24.32 -3.59 -9.91
CA LYS A 150 25.58 -3.02 -10.34
C LYS A 150 26.60 -3.04 -9.20
N TRP A 151 26.22 -2.65 -8.00
CA TRP A 151 27.07 -2.73 -6.83
C TRP A 151 27.49 -4.17 -6.51
N LEU A 152 26.54 -5.11 -6.52
CA LEU A 152 26.80 -6.53 -6.29
C LEU A 152 27.75 -7.12 -7.34
N SER A 153 27.70 -6.65 -8.59
CA SER A 153 28.57 -7.12 -9.67
C SER A 153 30.07 -6.91 -9.41
N THR A 154 30.40 -5.99 -8.51
CA THR A 154 31.79 -5.65 -8.12
C THR A 154 32.03 -5.80 -6.61
N TYR A 155 31.15 -6.51 -5.90
CA TYR A 155 31.22 -6.64 -4.44
C TYR A 155 32.56 -7.22 -3.98
N ASP A 156 33.15 -6.60 -2.93
CA ASP A 156 34.48 -6.93 -2.39
C ASP A 156 35.61 -6.73 -3.41
N GLY A 157 35.48 -5.72 -4.26
CA GLY A 157 36.46 -5.40 -5.32
C GLY A 157 36.60 -6.46 -6.40
N LYS A 158 35.70 -7.46 -6.43
CA LYS A 158 35.78 -8.62 -7.32
C LYS A 158 34.65 -8.57 -8.33
N LYS A 159 34.95 -8.91 -9.58
CA LYS A 159 33.91 -9.19 -10.58
C LYS A 159 33.13 -10.43 -10.13
N ARG A 160 31.83 -10.26 -9.89
CA ARG A 160 30.92 -11.33 -9.48
C ARG A 160 30.19 -11.91 -10.69
N ASN A 161 29.80 -13.17 -10.58
CA ASN A 161 28.97 -13.83 -11.57
C ASN A 161 27.49 -13.54 -11.31
N GLU A 162 26.65 -13.91 -12.28
CA GLU A 162 25.20 -13.71 -12.23
C GLU A 162 24.55 -14.38 -11.01
N GLU A 163 24.90 -15.63 -10.71
CA GLU A 163 24.34 -16.33 -9.56
C GLU A 163 24.63 -15.59 -8.25
N PHE A 164 25.86 -15.08 -8.06
CA PHE A 164 26.21 -14.29 -6.89
C PHE A 164 25.39 -13.00 -6.83
N MET A 165 25.23 -12.30 -7.97
CA MET A 165 24.44 -11.08 -8.02
C MET A 165 22.98 -11.33 -7.64
N VAL A 166 22.35 -12.36 -8.22
CA VAL A 166 20.93 -12.67 -7.99
C VAL A 166 20.68 -13.19 -6.57
N ARG A 167 21.52 -14.11 -6.06
CA ARG A 167 21.40 -14.59 -4.69
C ARG A 167 21.74 -13.51 -3.66
N GLY A 168 22.68 -12.63 -4.01
CA GLY A 168 23.04 -11.45 -3.23
C GLY A 168 21.94 -10.39 -3.21
N TYR A 169 21.15 -10.29 -4.28
CA TYR A 169 19.99 -9.41 -4.34
C TYR A 169 18.97 -9.79 -3.27
N ASN A 170 18.66 -11.08 -3.12
CA ASN A 170 17.72 -11.59 -2.14
C ASN A 170 18.28 -11.61 -0.69
N GLY A 171 19.51 -12.08 -0.51
CA GLY A 171 20.07 -12.38 0.82
C GLY A 171 21.13 -11.40 1.33
N GLY A 172 21.38 -10.32 0.60
CA GLY A 172 22.59 -9.51 0.77
C GLY A 172 23.86 -10.24 0.29
N PRO A 173 25.01 -9.56 0.21
CA PRO A 173 26.24 -10.16 -0.31
C PRO A 173 26.72 -11.37 0.51
N GLN A 174 26.47 -11.38 1.82
CA GLN A 174 26.76 -12.52 2.69
C GLN A 174 25.79 -13.70 2.49
N GLY A 175 24.62 -13.45 1.90
CA GLY A 175 23.63 -14.47 1.54
C GLY A 175 23.87 -15.12 0.18
N ALA A 176 24.75 -14.55 -0.65
CA ALA A 176 24.97 -14.98 -2.03
C ALA A 176 25.47 -16.44 -2.14
N THR A 177 26.10 -16.99 -1.09
CA THR A 177 26.60 -18.37 -1.05
C THR A 177 25.81 -19.29 -0.13
N LYS A 178 24.81 -18.78 0.61
CA LYS A 178 24.04 -19.56 1.60
C LYS A 178 22.99 -20.45 0.94
N THR A 179 22.80 -21.68 1.42
CA THR A 179 21.78 -22.61 0.91
C THR A 179 20.37 -22.02 0.90
N SER A 180 20.05 -21.11 1.84
CA SER A 180 18.76 -20.43 1.92
C SER A 180 18.40 -19.60 0.68
N THR A 181 19.36 -19.16 -0.12
CA THR A 181 19.12 -18.36 -1.34
C THR A 181 19.04 -19.19 -2.62
N VAL A 182 19.26 -20.52 -2.55
CA VAL A 182 19.17 -21.41 -3.72
C VAL A 182 17.76 -21.46 -4.28
N ALA A 183 16.74 -21.47 -3.41
CA ALA A 183 15.35 -21.45 -3.85
C ALA A 183 15.01 -20.17 -4.66
N TYR A 184 15.60 -19.03 -4.28
CA TYR A 184 15.44 -17.78 -5.01
C TYR A 184 16.12 -17.82 -6.38
N TRP A 185 17.34 -18.36 -6.44
CA TRP A 185 18.06 -18.57 -7.71
C TRP A 185 17.26 -19.43 -8.70
N ASN A 186 16.66 -20.53 -8.22
CA ASN A 186 15.85 -21.39 -9.09
C ASN A 186 14.59 -20.68 -9.62
N LYS A 187 13.92 -19.87 -8.79
CA LYS A 187 12.78 -19.03 -9.24
C LYS A 187 13.22 -18.03 -10.30
N TYR A 188 14.38 -17.41 -10.11
CA TYR A 188 14.96 -16.49 -11.08
C TYR A 188 15.28 -17.18 -12.42
N LEU A 189 15.89 -18.36 -12.40
CA LEU A 189 16.19 -19.11 -13.63
C LEU A 189 14.91 -19.46 -14.40
N GLN A 190 13.87 -19.90 -13.69
CA GLN A 190 12.56 -20.18 -14.30
C GLN A 190 11.95 -18.92 -14.92
N ALA A 191 11.92 -17.81 -14.16
CA ALA A 191 11.40 -16.53 -14.64
C ALA A 191 12.17 -16.03 -15.89
N LYS A 192 13.50 -16.14 -15.88
CA LYS A 192 14.36 -15.74 -17.00
C LYS A 192 14.12 -16.60 -18.24
N GLN A 193 13.94 -17.92 -18.08
CA GLN A 193 13.62 -18.83 -19.19
C GLN A 193 12.24 -18.57 -19.79
N SER A 194 11.27 -18.10 -18.99
CA SER A 194 9.92 -17.78 -19.45
C SER A 194 9.79 -16.40 -20.11
N LEU A 195 10.86 -15.59 -20.16
CA LEU A 195 10.77 -14.25 -20.75
C LEU A 195 10.45 -14.32 -22.25
N PRO A 196 9.51 -13.48 -22.74
CA PRO A 196 9.25 -13.35 -24.17
C PRO A 196 10.52 -12.90 -24.90
N ASN A 197 10.90 -13.60 -25.97
CA ASN A 197 12.07 -13.35 -26.82
C ASN A 197 13.47 -13.72 -26.28
N THR A 198 13.60 -14.85 -25.58
CA THR A 198 14.88 -15.58 -25.68
C THR A 198 14.91 -16.27 -27.04
N ARG A 199 15.61 -15.69 -28.03
CA ARG A 199 15.91 -16.38 -29.29
C ARG A 199 16.63 -17.68 -28.94
N ILE A 200 15.95 -18.82 -29.11
CA ILE A 200 16.60 -20.12 -29.20
C ILE A 200 17.34 -20.11 -30.55
N PRO A 201 18.69 -20.18 -30.60
CA PRO A 201 19.37 -20.50 -31.83
C PRO A 201 18.88 -21.89 -32.26
N ASN A 202 18.35 -21.99 -33.48
CA ASN A 202 17.95 -23.24 -34.10
C ASN A 202 18.95 -24.36 -33.81
N ASP A 203 18.46 -25.45 -33.23
CA ASP A 203 18.83 -26.78 -33.70
C ASP A 203 17.71 -27.79 -33.44
N THR A 204 17.21 -28.34 -34.55
CA THR A 204 16.43 -29.58 -34.71
C THR A 204 15.20 -29.80 -33.82
N GLN A 205 14.03 -29.39 -34.32
CA GLN A 205 12.78 -30.10 -34.03
C GLN A 205 12.67 -31.35 -34.92
N PRO A 206 12.27 -32.52 -34.38
CA PRO A 206 11.48 -33.48 -35.12
C PRO A 206 9.98 -33.19 -34.89
N THR A 207 9.26 -33.11 -36.01
CA THR A 207 7.82 -32.93 -36.14
C THR A 207 6.97 -34.01 -35.45
N PRO A 208 5.75 -33.72 -35.00
CA PRO A 208 4.84 -34.73 -34.45
C PRO A 208 4.01 -35.37 -35.56
N SER A 209 4.22 -36.65 -35.84
CA SER A 209 3.27 -37.48 -36.58
C SER A 209 2.73 -38.59 -35.68
N SER A 210 1.40 -38.58 -35.53
CA SER A 210 0.48 -39.69 -35.26
C SER A 210 1.06 -41.02 -34.80
N PHE A 211 0.56 -41.60 -33.69
CA PHE A 211 0.05 -42.97 -33.67
C PHE A 211 -0.93 -43.19 -32.52
N LYS A 212 -1.97 -43.96 -32.84
CA LYS A 212 -3.13 -44.35 -32.03
C LYS A 212 -2.77 -45.49 -31.05
N THR A 213 -3.40 -45.44 -29.88
CA THR A 213 -4.08 -46.49 -29.07
C THR A 213 -3.52 -47.91 -28.89
N ALA A 214 -3.78 -48.41 -27.67
CA ALA A 214 -3.96 -49.80 -27.20
C ALA A 214 -2.68 -50.54 -26.73
N ALA A 215 -2.66 -51.34 -25.66
CA ALA A 215 -3.54 -51.59 -24.51
C ALA A 215 -2.79 -52.58 -23.57
N ALA A 216 -3.10 -52.57 -22.25
CA ALA A 216 -2.97 -53.65 -21.25
C ALA A 216 -1.54 -54.22 -20.99
N GLU A 217 -1.11 -54.72 -19.83
CA GLU A 217 -1.63 -55.22 -18.55
C GLU A 217 -0.59 -54.79 -17.47
N LEU A 218 -0.78 -54.78 -16.14
CA LEU A 218 -1.27 -55.84 -15.27
C LEU A 218 -1.44 -55.28 -13.83
N ASN A 219 -2.49 -55.74 -13.17
CA ASN A 219 -2.91 -55.48 -11.79
C ASN A 219 -1.82 -55.72 -10.71
N SER A 220 -1.82 -54.93 -9.64
CA SER A 220 -2.52 -55.28 -8.38
C SER A 220 -2.07 -54.42 -7.18
N ARG A 221 -3.03 -53.82 -6.47
CA ARG A 221 -3.39 -54.11 -5.06
C ARG A 221 -4.21 -52.97 -4.43
N LYS A 222 -5.52 -53.23 -4.35
CA LYS A 222 -6.47 -52.99 -3.27
C LYS A 222 -6.35 -51.72 -2.41
N SER A 223 -7.39 -50.89 -2.45
CA SER A 223 -7.99 -50.30 -1.25
C SER A 223 -9.51 -50.21 -1.45
N THR A 224 -10.22 -50.77 -0.48
CA THR A 224 -11.66 -51.00 -0.40
C THR A 224 -12.45 -49.73 -0.05
N THR A 225 -13.60 -49.59 -0.68
CA THR A 225 -14.72 -48.67 -0.44
C THR A 225 -15.37 -48.85 0.94
N SER A 226 -15.87 -47.76 1.54
CA SER A 226 -17.14 -47.81 2.29
C SER A 226 -17.87 -46.47 2.29
N SER A 227 -19.20 -46.58 2.34
CA SER A 227 -20.22 -45.59 1.96
C SER A 227 -20.36 -44.37 2.86
N VAL A 228 -20.79 -43.30 2.20
CA VAL A 228 -21.46 -42.12 2.73
C VAL A 228 -22.79 -42.51 3.41
N LYS A 229 -23.01 -42.01 4.63
CA LYS A 229 -24.35 -41.79 5.20
C LYS A 229 -24.40 -40.37 5.76
N ASP A 230 -25.41 -39.64 5.29
CA ASP A 230 -25.81 -38.33 5.76
C ASP A 230 -26.26 -38.37 7.23
N THR A 231 -25.74 -37.45 8.04
CA THR A 231 -26.41 -37.02 9.27
C THR A 231 -26.25 -35.52 9.43
N VAL A 232 -27.38 -34.83 9.38
CA VAL A 232 -27.57 -33.42 9.70
C VAL A 232 -27.17 -33.17 11.16
N VAL A 233 -26.28 -32.20 11.41
CA VAL A 233 -26.01 -31.65 12.74
C VAL A 233 -25.96 -30.12 12.65
N GLU A 234 -26.84 -29.47 13.42
CA GLU A 234 -26.91 -28.02 13.61
C GLU A 234 -25.60 -27.41 14.13
N PRO A 235 -25.21 -26.19 13.72
CA PRO A 235 -24.04 -25.53 14.26
C PRO A 235 -24.38 -24.86 15.60
N SER A 236 -23.91 -25.49 16.68
CA SER A 236 -23.91 -24.92 18.03
C SER A 236 -22.83 -23.83 18.18
N CYS A 237 -23.21 -22.80 18.91
CA CYS A 237 -22.46 -21.57 19.15
C CYS A 237 -21.17 -21.82 19.94
N LEU A 238 -20.01 -21.50 19.36
CA LEU A 238 -18.74 -21.39 20.10
C LEU A 238 -18.27 -19.93 20.08
N ASN A 239 -18.50 -19.25 21.20
CA ASN A 239 -17.90 -17.96 21.56
C ASN A 239 -16.38 -18.12 21.75
N PRO A 240 -15.52 -17.43 20.98
CA PRO A 240 -14.16 -17.18 21.41
C PRO A 240 -14.17 -15.98 22.36
N LYS A 241 -13.86 -16.22 23.64
CA LYS A 241 -13.54 -15.15 24.59
C LYS A 241 -12.36 -14.34 24.03
N LEU A 242 -12.63 -13.14 23.52
CA LEU A 242 -11.61 -12.19 23.12
C LEU A 242 -10.93 -11.66 24.40
N GLY A 243 -9.74 -12.19 24.69
CA GLY A 243 -8.89 -11.69 25.76
C GLY A 243 -8.56 -10.21 25.52
N LYS A 244 -8.56 -9.40 26.58
CA LYS A 244 -8.16 -7.98 26.54
C LYS A 244 -6.76 -7.86 25.96
N ILE A 245 -6.65 -7.47 24.70
CA ILE A 245 -5.39 -6.96 24.13
C ILE A 245 -5.21 -5.57 24.73
N LYS A 246 -4.26 -5.41 25.66
CA LYS A 246 -3.75 -4.08 26.01
C LYS A 246 -2.94 -3.61 24.79
N GLU A 247 -3.51 -2.70 24.01
CA GLU A 247 -2.79 -2.00 22.97
C GLU A 247 -1.74 -1.10 23.63
N VAL A 248 -0.47 -1.43 23.48
CA VAL A 248 0.64 -0.57 23.91
C VAL A 248 0.94 0.34 22.73
N ALA A 249 0.38 1.55 22.73
CA ALA A 249 0.85 2.61 21.85
C ALA A 249 2.34 2.85 22.18
N VAL A 250 3.24 2.55 21.24
CA VAL A 250 4.67 2.79 21.41
C VAL A 250 5.00 4.11 20.71
N HIS A 251 4.78 5.21 21.42
CA HIS A 251 5.65 6.36 21.20
C HIS A 251 7.06 5.98 21.70
N PRO A 252 8.13 6.20 20.92
CA PRO A 252 9.46 5.82 21.34
C PRO A 252 9.91 6.71 22.50
N LYS A 253 10.07 6.14 23.69
CA LYS A 253 10.66 6.86 24.83
C LYS A 253 12.08 7.30 24.46
N ASN A 254 12.34 8.61 24.53
CA ASN A 254 13.65 9.16 24.27
C ASN A 254 14.62 8.71 25.38
N SER A 255 15.48 7.74 25.11
CA SER A 255 16.46 7.27 26.10
C SER A 255 17.61 8.29 26.20
N LYS A 256 17.79 8.85 27.40
CA LYS A 256 19.01 9.58 27.76
C LYS A 256 20.15 8.58 27.97
N ALA A 257 20.68 8.00 26.90
CA ALA A 257 21.91 7.21 26.97
C ALA A 257 23.07 8.02 26.35
N LYS A 258 24.13 8.22 27.13
CA LYS A 258 25.40 8.82 26.67
C LYS A 258 25.97 7.98 25.51
N PRO A 259 26.61 8.61 24.51
CA PRO A 259 27.12 7.88 23.35
C PRO A 259 28.37 7.10 23.74
N SER A 260 28.27 5.77 23.75
CA SER A 260 29.44 4.89 23.67
C SER A 260 29.81 4.70 22.21
N SER A 261 31.07 5.01 21.90
CA SER A 261 31.70 4.89 20.59
C SER A 261 31.60 3.47 20.00
N SER A 262 31.51 3.42 18.67
CA SER A 262 31.63 2.25 17.77
C SER A 262 30.38 1.38 17.53
N ALA A 263 29.46 1.92 16.71
CA ALA A 263 28.73 1.22 15.65
C ALA A 263 27.87 2.26 14.92
N ASN A 264 28.04 2.44 13.60
CA ASN A 264 27.17 3.29 12.80
C ASN A 264 25.78 2.63 12.71
N VAL A 265 24.97 2.85 13.74
CA VAL A 265 23.52 2.61 13.71
C VAL A 265 22.93 3.75 12.89
N HIS A 266 22.57 3.47 11.64
CA HIS A 266 21.77 4.38 10.82
C HIS A 266 20.58 4.88 11.66
N LYS A 267 20.54 6.19 11.92
CA LYS A 267 19.42 6.81 12.63
C LYS A 267 18.17 6.58 11.80
N LYS A 268 17.27 5.70 12.26
CA LYS A 268 15.95 5.49 11.67
C LYS A 268 15.24 6.84 11.57
N GLU A 269 15.05 7.34 10.36
CA GLU A 269 14.37 8.61 10.10
C GLU A 269 12.89 8.48 10.46
N TRP A 270 12.36 9.45 11.21
CA TRP A 270 10.98 9.47 11.68
C TRP A 270 10.12 10.30 10.75
N THR A 271 8.83 9.98 10.63
CA THR A 271 7.86 10.88 10.02
C THR A 271 7.33 11.79 11.11
N TYR A 272 7.30 13.09 10.84
CA TYR A 272 6.87 14.09 11.83
C TYR A 272 5.52 14.69 11.46
N TRP A 273 4.70 14.99 12.48
CA TRP A 273 3.43 15.69 12.30
C TRP A 273 3.63 17.07 11.67
N ASP A 274 4.71 17.75 12.05
CA ASP A 274 5.11 19.09 11.60
C ASP A 274 5.37 19.16 10.08
N GLU A 275 5.72 18.03 9.45
CA GLU A 275 5.91 17.94 7.99
C GLU A 275 4.59 17.76 7.23
N LYS A 276 3.56 17.27 7.92
CA LYS A 276 2.29 16.85 7.30
C LYS A 276 1.15 17.82 7.59
N THR A 277 1.26 18.62 8.64
CA THR A 277 0.14 19.32 9.25
C THR A 277 0.44 20.81 9.37
N SER A 278 -0.60 21.65 9.29
CA SER A 278 -0.42 23.09 9.48
C SER A 278 -0.01 23.42 10.92
N PRO A 279 0.72 24.52 11.16
CA PRO A 279 1.01 24.98 12.52
C PRO A 279 -0.27 25.22 13.35
N GLU A 280 -1.34 25.69 12.71
CA GLU A 280 -2.63 25.96 13.36
C GLU A 280 -3.31 24.68 13.86
N ASP A 281 -3.33 23.63 13.04
CA ASP A 281 -3.89 22.33 13.42
C ASP A 281 -3.05 21.65 14.51
N LEU A 282 -1.72 21.78 14.44
CA LEU A 282 -0.81 21.30 15.49
C LEU A 282 -1.00 22.03 16.80
N GLU A 283 -1.27 23.34 16.77
CA GLU A 283 -1.59 24.11 17.97
C GLU A 283 -2.87 23.57 18.65
N GLU A 284 -3.90 23.24 17.87
CA GLU A 284 -5.12 22.60 18.39
C GLU A 284 -4.83 21.22 19.01
N MET A 285 -3.94 20.42 18.41
CA MET A 285 -3.51 19.15 19.00
C MET A 285 -2.81 19.35 20.35
N TRP A 286 -1.94 20.35 20.48
CA TRP A 286 -1.28 20.69 21.75
C TRP A 286 -2.25 21.28 22.79
N ARG A 287 -3.36 21.89 22.37
CA ARG A 287 -4.43 22.34 23.26
C ARG A 287 -5.33 21.19 23.72
N HIS A 288 -5.45 20.12 22.94
CA HIS A 288 -6.28 18.96 23.28
C HIS A 288 -5.69 18.20 24.50
N PRO A 289 -6.39 18.14 25.66
CA PRO A 289 -5.77 17.70 26.92
C PRO A 289 -5.20 16.27 26.91
N GLN A 290 -5.88 15.35 26.22
CA GLN A 290 -5.44 13.95 26.15
C GLN A 290 -4.23 13.79 25.23
N VAL A 291 -4.17 14.56 24.13
CA VAL A 291 -3.04 14.53 23.19
C VAL A 291 -1.83 15.18 23.85
N LYS A 292 -1.99 16.36 24.44
CA LYS A 292 -0.92 17.03 25.20
C LYS A 292 -0.30 16.11 26.23
N LYS A 293 -1.13 15.39 27.00
CA LYS A 293 -0.67 14.41 27.97
C LYS A 293 0.13 13.29 27.29
N GLU A 294 -0.43 12.65 26.26
CA GLU A 294 0.23 11.56 25.55
C GLU A 294 1.57 11.97 24.93
N TRP A 295 1.63 13.13 24.28
CA TRP A 295 2.85 13.66 23.68
C TRP A 295 3.89 14.06 24.74
N THR A 296 3.45 14.63 25.87
CA THR A 296 4.35 14.96 27.00
C THR A 296 4.93 13.69 27.64
N ASP A 297 4.09 12.68 27.90
CA ASP A 297 4.50 11.39 28.47
C ASP A 297 5.49 10.65 27.54
N SER A 298 5.42 10.97 26.25
CA SER A 298 6.27 10.43 25.18
C SER A 298 7.55 11.24 24.92
N ASN A 299 7.73 12.38 25.60
CA ASN A 299 8.81 13.34 25.38
C ASN A 299 8.84 13.95 23.96
N GLU A 300 7.69 14.07 23.31
CA GLU A 300 7.57 14.85 22.08
C GLU A 300 7.70 16.35 22.37
N LYS A 301 8.13 17.12 21.38
CA LYS A 301 8.31 18.57 21.49
C LYS A 301 7.58 19.29 20.37
N ILE A 302 7.11 20.50 20.66
CA ILE A 302 6.59 21.41 19.63
C ILE A 302 7.66 21.58 18.54
N GLY A 303 7.29 21.44 17.27
CA GLY A 303 8.21 21.49 16.13
C GLY A 303 8.88 20.15 15.80
N GLN A 304 8.68 19.11 16.61
CA GLN A 304 9.31 17.81 16.43
C GLN A 304 8.45 16.68 17.03
N VAL A 305 7.19 16.59 16.61
CA VAL A 305 6.28 15.54 17.08
C VAL A 305 6.31 14.37 16.09
N ARG A 306 6.70 13.20 16.57
CA ARG A 306 6.75 11.98 15.74
C ARG A 306 5.37 11.34 15.60
N PHE A 307 5.09 10.77 14.43
CA PHE A 307 3.99 9.82 14.30
C PHE A 307 4.33 8.51 15.03
N ALA A 308 3.32 7.92 15.68
CA ALA A 308 3.43 6.58 16.22
C ALA A 308 3.66 5.56 15.09
N ARG A 309 4.22 4.40 15.43
CA ARG A 309 4.48 3.30 14.48
C ARG A 309 3.83 2.00 14.92
N ASP A 310 3.15 1.34 13.99
CA ASP A 310 2.54 0.04 14.26
C ASP A 310 3.59 -1.09 14.34
N ALA A 311 3.14 -2.33 14.54
CA ALA A 311 4.03 -3.48 14.64
C ALA A 311 4.89 -3.70 13.38
N GLU A 312 4.43 -3.19 12.24
CA GLU A 312 5.12 -3.20 10.95
C GLU A 312 5.85 -1.87 10.64
N LEU A 313 6.05 -1.03 11.67
CA LEU A 313 6.74 0.26 11.61
C LEU A 313 6.10 1.30 10.69
N ARG A 314 4.85 1.10 10.28
CA ARG A 314 4.14 2.08 9.46
C ARG A 314 3.64 3.22 10.34
N PRO A 315 3.78 4.48 9.89
CA PRO A 315 3.28 5.61 10.65
C PRO A 315 1.74 5.54 10.73
N TYR A 316 1.22 5.75 11.92
CA TYR A 316 -0.21 5.74 12.21
C TYR A 316 -0.53 6.73 13.32
N LEU A 317 -1.81 7.06 13.44
CA LEU A 317 -2.31 7.87 14.55
C LEU A 317 -2.64 6.97 15.73
N THR A 318 -2.26 7.38 16.94
CA THR A 318 -2.76 6.72 18.14
C THR A 318 -4.28 6.91 18.27
N THR A 319 -4.91 6.13 19.15
CA THR A 319 -6.36 6.23 19.41
C THR A 319 -6.72 7.62 19.95
N THR A 320 -5.81 8.22 20.72
CA THR A 320 -5.96 9.59 21.25
C THR A 320 -5.83 10.62 20.14
N GLU A 321 -4.84 10.47 19.27
CA GLU A 321 -4.59 11.39 18.16
C GLU A 321 -5.74 11.38 17.15
N VAL A 322 -6.19 10.20 16.68
CA VAL A 322 -7.28 10.12 15.69
C VAL A 322 -8.59 10.68 16.25
N LYS A 323 -8.84 10.49 17.55
CA LYS A 323 -10.00 11.04 18.24
C LYS A 323 -9.95 12.56 18.24
N ALA A 324 -8.81 13.15 18.63
CA ALA A 324 -8.64 14.60 18.67
C ALA A 324 -8.80 15.22 17.27
N VAL A 325 -8.16 14.63 16.24
CA VAL A 325 -8.30 15.10 14.85
C VAL A 325 -9.76 15.09 14.40
N ALA A 326 -10.50 14.01 14.70
CA ALA A 326 -11.92 13.93 14.38
C ALA A 326 -12.76 15.00 15.10
N GLU A 327 -12.52 15.20 16.40
CA GLU A 327 -13.21 16.22 17.22
C GLU A 327 -12.94 17.63 16.72
N ILE A 328 -11.68 17.98 16.45
CA ILE A 328 -11.28 19.30 15.94
C ILE A 328 -11.90 19.57 14.56
N VAL A 329 -11.81 18.61 13.63
CA VAL A 329 -12.34 18.77 12.27
C VAL A 329 -13.86 18.93 12.29
N VAL A 330 -14.58 18.12 13.06
CA VAL A 330 -16.04 18.22 13.17
C VAL A 330 -16.44 19.57 13.79
N PHE A 331 -15.78 19.95 14.89
CA PHE A 331 -16.06 21.21 15.58
C PHE A 331 -15.87 22.42 14.66
N ARG A 332 -14.75 22.48 13.92
CA ARG A 332 -14.41 23.63 13.07
C ARG A 332 -15.23 23.73 11.79
N HIS A 333 -15.71 22.61 11.24
CA HIS A 333 -16.19 22.59 9.86
C HIS A 333 -17.57 21.98 9.64
N PHE A 334 -18.06 21.16 10.57
CA PHE A 334 -19.29 20.39 10.35
C PHE A 334 -20.39 20.68 11.36
N ALA A 335 -20.14 21.47 12.42
CA ALA A 335 -21.16 21.97 13.34
C ALA A 335 -22.20 20.89 13.73
N GLU A 336 -21.71 19.73 14.18
CA GLU A 336 -22.50 18.56 14.60
C GLU A 336 -23.20 17.73 13.50
N ARG A 337 -23.06 18.10 12.20
CA ARG A 337 -23.61 17.31 11.07
C ARG A 337 -22.96 15.93 10.89
N VAL A 338 -21.85 15.66 11.59
CA VAL A 338 -21.06 14.44 11.51
C VAL A 338 -20.57 14.07 12.91
N SER A 339 -20.63 12.79 13.28
CA SER A 339 -20.12 12.32 14.58
C SER A 339 -18.60 12.11 14.57
N PRO A 340 -17.85 12.69 15.53
CA PRO A 340 -16.43 12.36 15.71
C PRO A 340 -16.20 10.88 16.01
N ILE A 341 -17.12 10.23 16.73
CA ILE A 341 -17.04 8.78 17.04
C ILE A 341 -17.18 7.96 15.75
N MET A 342 -18.07 8.35 14.85
CA MET A 342 -18.24 7.68 13.56
C MET A 342 -16.94 7.78 12.75
N LEU A 343 -16.36 8.98 12.64
CA LEU A 343 -15.13 9.20 11.88
C LEU A 343 -13.93 8.43 12.46
N ARG A 344 -13.73 8.49 13.78
CA ARG A 344 -12.65 7.71 14.41
C ARG A 344 -12.81 6.21 14.14
N THR A 345 -14.05 5.71 14.16
CA THR A 345 -14.33 4.28 13.98
C THR A 345 -14.12 3.88 12.52
N ILE A 346 -14.52 4.73 11.57
CA ILE A 346 -14.20 4.56 10.15
C ILE A 346 -12.69 4.49 9.95
N ALA A 347 -11.91 5.41 10.52
CA ALA A 347 -10.45 5.40 10.44
C ALA A 347 -9.84 4.10 10.99
N GLU A 348 -10.39 3.56 12.09
CA GLU A 348 -9.94 2.29 12.64
C GLU A 348 -10.19 1.13 11.67
N VAL A 349 -11.41 0.97 11.18
CA VAL A 349 -11.80 -0.24 10.43
C VAL A 349 -11.36 -0.18 8.97
N SER A 350 -11.15 1.02 8.42
CA SER A 350 -10.71 1.22 7.04
C SER A 350 -9.19 1.10 6.90
N SER A 351 -8.43 1.91 7.66
CA SER A 351 -6.98 2.04 7.49
C SER A 351 -6.18 1.49 8.65
N LYS A 352 -6.81 1.11 9.76
CA LYS A 352 -6.16 0.89 11.07
C LYS A 352 -5.37 2.13 11.51
N ARG A 353 -5.97 3.32 11.30
CA ARG A 353 -5.39 4.65 11.59
C ARG A 353 -4.06 4.96 10.89
N ARG A 354 -3.70 4.23 9.84
CA ARG A 354 -2.42 4.45 9.14
C ARG A 354 -2.41 5.80 8.44
N LEU A 355 -1.30 6.52 8.57
CA LEU A 355 -1.10 7.84 7.97
C LEU A 355 -1.31 7.80 6.45
N TYR A 356 -0.83 6.75 5.81
CA TYR A 356 -0.92 6.55 4.36
C TYR A 356 -2.07 5.61 3.95
N GLY A 357 -2.97 5.25 4.87
CA GLY A 357 -4.03 4.28 4.58
C GLY A 357 -3.53 2.83 4.50
N ALA A 358 -4.44 1.89 4.22
CA ALA A 358 -4.10 0.49 3.99
C ALA A 358 -3.31 0.24 2.69
N ASP A 359 -3.36 1.19 1.75
CA ASP A 359 -2.93 1.04 0.37
C ASP A 359 -1.90 2.10 -0.08
N GLY A 360 -1.56 3.05 0.80
CA GLY A 360 -0.50 4.03 0.58
C GLY A 360 -0.93 5.40 0.03
N ILE A 361 -2.22 5.63 -0.30
CA ILE A 361 -2.62 6.85 -1.04
C ILE A 361 -3.91 7.53 -0.60
N SER A 362 -4.63 6.96 0.36
CA SER A 362 -5.99 7.41 0.71
C SER A 362 -6.10 7.98 2.13
N GLY A 363 -4.96 8.05 2.82
CA GLY A 363 -4.86 8.62 4.15
C GLY A 363 -5.57 7.81 5.23
N VAL A 364 -5.69 8.42 6.41
CA VAL A 364 -6.30 7.80 7.60
C VAL A 364 -7.76 7.39 7.39
N MET A 365 -8.48 8.06 6.48
CA MET A 365 -9.91 7.84 6.21
C MET A 365 -10.19 6.89 5.04
N GLN A 366 -9.15 6.46 4.33
CA GLN A 366 -9.25 5.64 3.12
C GLN A 366 -10.14 6.22 2.00
N THR A 367 -10.42 7.53 2.06
CA THR A 367 -11.21 8.26 1.06
C THR A 367 -10.42 8.29 -0.24
N ALA A 368 -11.05 7.87 -1.34
CA ALA A 368 -10.41 7.91 -2.65
C ALA A 368 -10.09 9.36 -3.05
N TYR A 369 -8.91 9.61 -3.64
CA TYR A 369 -8.60 10.93 -4.17
C TYR A 369 -9.66 11.46 -5.16
N PRO A 370 -10.20 10.65 -6.11
CA PRO A 370 -11.31 11.12 -6.96
C PRO A 370 -12.53 11.59 -6.18
N THR A 371 -12.90 10.91 -5.09
CA THR A 371 -14.00 11.31 -4.22
C THR A 371 -13.68 12.62 -3.48
N ALA A 372 -12.48 12.75 -2.91
CA ALA A 372 -12.06 13.98 -2.26
C ALA A 372 -12.00 15.18 -3.24
N ALA A 373 -11.49 14.94 -4.45
CA ALA A 373 -11.42 15.95 -5.52
C ALA A 373 -12.81 16.41 -5.95
N TRP A 374 -13.76 15.49 -6.10
CA TRP A 374 -15.15 15.82 -6.39
C TRP A 374 -15.82 16.58 -5.24
N LEU A 375 -15.61 16.18 -3.99
CA LEU A 375 -16.10 16.93 -2.82
C LEU A 375 -15.56 18.37 -2.80
N TYR A 376 -14.28 18.54 -3.13
CA TYR A 376 -13.61 19.84 -3.17
C TYR A 376 -14.09 20.74 -4.32
N LYS A 377 -14.14 20.20 -5.55
CA LYS A 377 -14.42 20.95 -6.77
C LYS A 377 -15.91 21.20 -6.95
N ASP A 378 -16.72 20.16 -6.76
CA ASP A 378 -18.12 20.16 -7.18
C ASP A 378 -19.07 20.38 -5.99
N MET A 379 -18.77 19.82 -4.81
CA MET A 379 -19.66 19.92 -3.63
C MET A 379 -19.33 21.09 -2.69
N GLY A 380 -18.27 21.85 -2.97
CA GLY A 380 -17.94 23.08 -2.23
C GLY A 380 -17.20 22.90 -0.90
N PHE A 381 -16.71 21.70 -0.59
CA PHE A 381 -15.92 21.46 0.63
C PHE A 381 -14.49 21.99 0.49
N LYS A 382 -14.27 23.28 0.78
CA LYS A 382 -13.03 24.02 0.49
C LYS A 382 -12.19 24.45 1.71
N SER A 383 -12.51 23.98 2.91
CA SER A 383 -11.79 24.40 4.13
C SER A 383 -10.32 23.98 4.14
N TYR A 384 -9.99 22.87 3.46
CA TYR A 384 -8.61 22.44 3.19
C TYR A 384 -8.33 22.49 1.70
N LYS A 385 -7.14 22.96 1.31
CA LYS A 385 -6.70 22.98 -0.09
C LYS A 385 -6.27 21.58 -0.52
N LEU A 386 -6.95 21.02 -1.51
CA LEU A 386 -6.61 19.73 -2.13
C LEU A 386 -5.99 19.98 -3.51
N ARG A 387 -4.67 19.75 -3.63
CA ARG A 387 -3.87 19.92 -4.85
C ARG A 387 -3.55 18.58 -5.49
N SER A 388 -3.16 17.61 -4.68
CA SER A 388 -2.69 16.31 -5.12
C SER A 388 -3.23 15.19 -4.22
N ARG A 389 -3.02 13.95 -4.63
CA ARG A 389 -3.34 12.79 -3.77
C ARG A 389 -2.49 12.75 -2.51
N ASP A 390 -1.26 13.25 -2.57
CA ASP A 390 -0.29 13.15 -1.48
C ASP A 390 -0.70 14.03 -0.30
N ASP A 391 -1.55 15.03 -0.55
CA ASP A 391 -2.18 15.86 0.48
C ASP A 391 -3.05 15.03 1.44
N LEU A 392 -3.57 13.87 1.01
CA LEU A 392 -4.30 12.94 1.89
C LEU A 392 -3.40 12.25 2.93
N SER A 393 -2.08 12.44 2.86
CA SER A 393 -1.17 12.08 3.95
C SER A 393 -1.18 13.08 5.11
N ASN A 394 -1.85 14.23 4.97
CA ASN A 394 -2.18 15.12 6.09
C ASN A 394 -3.40 14.55 6.85
N PRO A 395 -3.29 14.22 8.15
CA PRO A 395 -4.38 13.62 8.90
C PRO A 395 -5.64 14.49 9.00
N PHE A 396 -5.50 15.81 9.14
CA PHE A 396 -6.61 16.75 9.23
C PHE A 396 -7.35 16.88 7.90
N LEU A 397 -6.59 16.98 6.80
CA LEU A 397 -7.15 17.05 5.45
C LEU A 397 -7.87 15.75 5.09
N ALA A 398 -7.26 14.59 5.37
CA ALA A 398 -7.88 13.28 5.15
C ALA A 398 -9.16 13.11 5.99
N MET A 399 -9.11 13.50 7.27
CA MET A 399 -10.28 13.50 8.15
C MET A 399 -11.39 14.43 7.64
N TYR A 400 -11.03 15.63 7.18
CA TYR A 400 -11.97 16.60 6.62
C TYR A 400 -12.71 16.04 5.41
N PHE A 401 -12.02 15.43 4.45
CA PHE A 401 -12.70 14.84 3.29
C PHE A 401 -13.49 13.57 3.63
N GLY A 402 -13.03 12.77 4.60
CA GLY A 402 -13.84 11.68 5.16
C GLY A 402 -15.14 12.19 5.78
N ALA A 403 -15.06 13.26 6.58
CA ALA A 403 -16.21 13.93 7.18
C ALA A 403 -17.15 14.56 6.14
N ALA A 404 -16.60 15.22 5.12
CA ALA A 404 -17.34 15.77 4.00
C ALA A 404 -18.12 14.67 3.26
N TYR A 405 -17.51 13.50 3.05
CA TYR A 405 -18.19 12.40 2.38
C TYR A 405 -19.32 11.83 3.22
N VAL A 406 -19.09 11.61 4.52
CA VAL A 406 -20.15 11.21 5.47
C VAL A 406 -21.30 12.22 5.49
N CYS A 407 -20.97 13.52 5.52
CA CYS A 407 -21.93 14.62 5.54
C CYS A 407 -22.77 14.66 4.25
N TRP A 408 -22.16 14.40 3.10
CA TRP A 408 -22.88 14.34 1.84
C TRP A 408 -23.76 13.08 1.76
N LEU A 409 -23.23 11.92 2.17
CA LEU A 409 -23.98 10.65 2.17
C LEU A 409 -25.20 10.69 3.09
N SER A 410 -25.14 11.42 4.22
CA SER A 410 -26.27 11.52 5.15
C SER A 410 -27.50 12.20 4.56
N THR A 411 -27.35 12.92 3.44
CA THR A 411 -28.43 13.59 2.70
C THR A 411 -28.53 13.11 1.25
N TYR A 412 -27.97 11.94 0.94
CA TYR A 412 -27.93 11.40 -0.42
C TYR A 412 -29.34 11.33 -1.06
N ASN A 413 -29.45 11.76 -2.32
CA ASN A 413 -30.71 11.98 -3.06
C ASN A 413 -31.67 12.99 -2.40
N GLY A 414 -31.13 13.98 -1.69
CA GLY A 414 -31.92 15.07 -1.12
C GLY A 414 -32.78 14.66 0.08
N ARG A 415 -32.48 13.51 0.70
CA ARG A 415 -33.22 13.01 1.87
C ARG A 415 -32.27 12.49 2.96
N PRO A 416 -32.68 12.53 4.24
CA PRO A 416 -31.93 11.90 5.31
C PRO A 416 -31.68 10.41 5.04
N ARG A 417 -30.49 9.92 5.37
CA ARG A 417 -30.10 8.51 5.29
C ARG A 417 -29.74 7.96 6.66
N THR A 418 -29.92 6.66 6.85
CA THR A 418 -29.53 5.95 8.08
C THR A 418 -28.03 5.78 8.16
N ASP A 419 -27.51 5.61 9.38
CA ASP A 419 -26.09 5.35 9.62
C ASP A 419 -25.60 4.08 8.90
N GLU A 420 -26.43 3.03 8.84
CA GLU A 420 -26.11 1.82 8.06
C GLU A 420 -25.90 2.15 6.58
N PHE A 421 -26.82 2.91 5.97
CA PHE A 421 -26.66 3.31 4.57
C PHE A 421 -25.39 4.12 4.39
N VAL A 422 -25.14 5.12 5.25
CA VAL A 422 -23.96 5.99 5.17
C VAL A 422 -22.69 5.16 5.26
N LEU A 423 -22.58 4.23 6.21
CA LEU A 423 -21.37 3.42 6.41
C LEU A 423 -21.14 2.42 5.28
N ARG A 424 -22.19 1.78 4.76
CA ARG A 424 -22.09 0.90 3.59
C ARG A 424 -21.68 1.69 2.35
N ALA A 425 -22.32 2.83 2.11
CA ALA A 425 -22.02 3.72 0.99
C ALA A 425 -20.65 4.41 1.10
N TYR A 426 -20.15 4.62 2.32
CA TYR A 426 -18.81 5.15 2.53
C TYR A 426 -17.76 4.20 1.94
N TYR A 427 -17.97 2.89 2.08
CA TYR A 427 -17.06 1.87 1.58
C TYR A 427 -17.21 1.59 0.08
N SER A 428 -18.44 1.32 -0.39
CA SER A 428 -18.71 0.88 -1.77
C SER A 428 -19.27 1.95 -2.70
N GLY A 429 -19.50 3.16 -2.20
CA GLY A 429 -20.27 4.18 -2.92
C GLY A 429 -21.78 3.99 -2.75
N PRO A 430 -22.59 5.04 -3.00
CA PRO A 430 -24.04 5.00 -2.73
C PRO A 430 -24.81 4.01 -3.62
N ASN A 431 -24.24 3.60 -4.75
CA ASN A 431 -24.83 2.61 -5.66
C ASN A 431 -24.40 1.16 -5.32
N GLY A 432 -23.35 0.98 -4.51
CA GLY A 432 -22.81 -0.33 -4.14
C GLY A 432 -23.24 -0.81 -2.76
N VAL A 433 -24.27 -0.20 -2.14
CA VAL A 433 -24.62 -0.48 -0.74
C VAL A 433 -25.07 -1.93 -0.51
N GLU A 434 -25.61 -2.59 -1.52
CA GLU A 434 -26.04 -3.99 -1.45
C GLU A 434 -24.90 -5.00 -1.62
N GLU A 435 -23.69 -4.54 -1.93
CA GLU A 435 -22.54 -5.45 -2.07
C GLU A 435 -22.21 -6.14 -0.74
N PRO A 436 -21.86 -7.44 -0.76
CA PRO A 436 -21.44 -8.16 0.45
C PRO A 436 -20.26 -7.49 1.16
N SER A 437 -19.35 -6.89 0.40
CA SER A 437 -18.18 -6.16 0.90
C SER A 437 -18.56 -4.95 1.77
N ALA A 438 -19.61 -4.22 1.39
CA ALA A 438 -20.16 -3.09 2.14
C ALA A 438 -20.80 -3.56 3.45
N GLY A 439 -21.51 -4.69 3.42
CA GLY A 439 -22.04 -5.35 4.61
C GLY A 439 -20.92 -5.75 5.58
N ILE A 440 -19.84 -6.36 5.09
CA ILE A 440 -18.67 -6.73 5.91
C ILE A 440 -18.03 -5.49 6.56
N PHE A 441 -17.92 -4.38 5.83
CA PHE A 441 -17.38 -3.14 6.38
C PHE A 441 -18.25 -2.61 7.53
N TYR A 442 -19.58 -2.59 7.35
CA TYR A 442 -20.51 -2.18 8.40
C TYR A 442 -20.45 -3.09 9.63
N GLN A 443 -20.35 -4.40 9.45
CA GLN A 443 -20.20 -5.34 10.58
C GLN A 443 -18.89 -5.11 11.36
N LYS A 444 -17.78 -4.83 10.67
CA LYS A 444 -16.51 -4.45 11.33
C LYS A 444 -16.67 -3.15 12.13
N TYR A 445 -17.38 -2.17 11.59
CA TYR A 445 -17.69 -0.92 12.29
C TYR A 445 -18.47 -1.19 13.58
N LEU A 446 -19.56 -1.96 13.51
CA LEU A 446 -20.39 -2.28 14.69
C LEU A 446 -19.60 -3.03 15.76
N ALA A 447 -18.82 -4.03 15.36
CA ALA A 447 -17.98 -4.80 16.28
C ALA A 447 -16.97 -3.90 17.01
N HIS A 448 -16.34 -2.96 16.30
CA HIS A 448 -15.41 -2.01 16.93
C HIS A 448 -16.12 -1.01 17.85
N LEU A 449 -17.28 -0.49 17.43
CA LEU A 449 -18.08 0.42 18.23
C LEU A 449 -18.54 -0.25 19.53
N GLN A 450 -18.97 -1.52 19.46
CA GLN A 450 -19.36 -2.31 20.63
C GLN A 450 -18.19 -2.48 21.61
N ALA A 451 -16.99 -2.76 21.10
CA ALA A 451 -15.81 -2.97 21.91
C ALA A 451 -15.32 -1.69 22.61
N THR A 452 -15.47 -0.52 21.97
CA THR A 452 -14.86 0.75 22.45
C THR A 452 -15.86 1.75 23.02
N ALA A 453 -17.16 1.55 22.80
CA ALA A 453 -18.23 2.42 23.30
C ALA A 453 -19.51 1.61 23.63
N PRO A 454 -19.46 0.66 24.58
CA PRO A 454 -20.54 -0.30 24.83
C PRO A 454 -21.88 0.34 25.24
N LYS A 455 -21.85 1.54 25.83
CA LYS A 455 -23.05 2.30 26.20
C LYS A 455 -23.83 2.83 24.97
N LEU A 456 -23.17 3.10 23.85
CA LEU A 456 -23.82 3.55 22.61
C LEU A 456 -24.40 2.39 21.79
N HIS A 457 -23.75 1.22 21.81
CA HIS A 457 -24.23 0.04 21.08
C HIS A 457 -25.58 -0.50 21.59
N CYS A 458 -25.85 -0.37 22.90
CA CYS A 458 -27.12 -0.81 23.49
C CYS A 458 -28.34 -0.01 22.95
N CYS A 459 -28.11 1.22 22.49
CA CYS A 459 -29.14 2.06 21.86
C CYS A 459 -29.39 1.64 20.39
N VAL A 460 -28.35 1.26 19.66
CA VAL A 460 -28.45 0.83 18.24
C VAL A 460 -29.09 -0.56 18.09
N ALA A 461 -28.87 -1.45 19.06
CA ALA A 461 -29.38 -2.83 19.00
C ALA A 461 -30.87 -2.98 19.38
N LYS A 462 -31.49 -1.95 19.97
CA LYS A 462 -32.88 -2.01 20.48
C LYS A 462 -33.90 -1.32 19.57
N ASP A 463 -33.51 -0.35 18.76
CA ASP A 463 -34.38 0.29 17.75
C ASP A 463 -33.68 0.26 16.39
N ARG A 464 -34.28 -0.43 15.42
CA ARG A 464 -33.84 -0.40 14.00
C ARG A 464 -34.06 0.96 13.34
N ASP A 465 -34.71 1.90 14.02
CA ASP A 465 -35.02 3.26 13.57
C ASP A 465 -34.37 4.36 14.44
N LEU A 466 -33.43 4.04 15.33
CA LEU A 466 -32.74 5.05 16.13
C LEU A 466 -31.70 5.81 15.26
N ASN A 467 -32.08 7.00 14.81
CA ASN A 467 -31.12 8.06 14.51
C ASN A 467 -30.20 8.23 15.74
N LEU A 468 -28.90 8.03 15.56
CA LEU A 468 -27.89 8.31 16.59
C LEU A 468 -27.78 9.82 16.94
N PHE A 469 -28.68 10.65 16.40
CA PHE A 469 -28.71 12.11 16.51
C PHE A 469 -30.14 12.64 16.72
N PRO A 470 -30.62 12.79 17.97
CA PRO A 470 -31.81 13.57 18.28
C PRO A 470 -31.42 15.06 18.28
N GLY A 471 -31.16 15.62 17.10
CA GLY A 471 -30.67 17.00 16.97
C GLY A 471 -30.84 17.63 15.58
N LEU A 472 -31.36 16.90 14.60
CA LEU A 472 -31.80 17.47 13.31
C LEU A 472 -33.11 18.26 13.50
N VAL A 473 -33.05 19.36 14.24
CA VAL A 473 -34.03 20.44 14.07
C VAL A 473 -33.66 21.14 12.78
N TYR A 474 -34.30 20.73 11.69
CA TYR A 474 -34.31 21.47 10.44
C TYR A 474 -34.96 22.84 10.70
N ARG A 475 -34.15 23.86 11.03
CA ARG A 475 -34.57 25.24 10.78
C ARG A 475 -34.32 25.52 9.30
N LYS A 476 -35.42 25.85 8.62
CA LYS A 476 -35.52 26.23 7.22
C LYS A 476 -34.52 27.31 6.83
#